data_AF-A0A139PCQ9-F1
#
_entry.id   AF-A0A139PCQ9-F1
#
_cell.length_a   1.000
_cell.length_b   1.000
_cell.length_c   1.000
_cell.angle_alpha   90.00
_cell.angle_beta   90.00
_cell.angle_gamma   90.00
#
_symmetry.space_group_name_H-M   'P 1'
#
loop_
_entity.id
_entity.type
_entity.pdbx_description
1 polymer ?
#
loop_
_entity_poly.entity_id
_entity_poly.type
_entity_poly.pdbx_seq_one_letter_code
_entity_poly.pdbx_strand_id
1 'polypeptide(L)'
;MEENLEDFYSTHLWKKCTKILLLFYNGLIPNQTMKDYVIEKIFLYEWFEEDMAVILEDYQKITDKIKNGRAHELSESDGNYLSTCTKGAGKGKDLRQQPFSHELAKQRAWELKSSYMTYLINHKIFNQSDQESVLANFRGEKKSFTEVVAEKILSYKGFSEQELYDRFEVNPKAKGKNSTLIRKILGLTGDLDKTKEFQKANMNLRVIRVDKNNLPKEDSPFKTYCFKELAANDSWESSHVYNEIYNKRFLFVIFKEIEPKLFVLDSIKFWGFQDRQLEEIQRVWQETRQIISDGVKLTQNGNKVSTNFPQSRINRILFTKLHATNTYYEIEKGKFVGKGSLSDTDELPDGRRITKHSFWMPKKFIKEILDGNWD
;
A
#
# COMPACT_ATOMS: atom_id res chain seq x y z
N MET A 1 28.41 4.11 15.75
CA MET A 1 28.85 2.74 15.44
C MET A 1 28.37 2.46 14.03
N GLU A 2 29.29 2.09 13.15
CA GLU A 2 29.00 1.87 11.73
C GLU A 2 28.32 0.49 11.57
N GLU A 3 27.21 0.45 10.84
CA GLU A 3 26.47 -0.80 10.59
C GLU A 3 27.18 -1.60 9.48
N ASN A 4 27.21 -2.93 9.59
CA ASN A 4 27.71 -3.75 8.49
C ASN A 4 26.72 -3.66 7.31
N LEU A 5 27.20 -3.37 6.10
CA LEU A 5 26.39 -3.26 4.90
C LEU A 5 26.58 -4.43 3.92
N GLU A 6 27.50 -5.36 4.20
CA GLU A 6 27.86 -6.49 3.34
C GLU A 6 27.22 -7.80 3.79
N ASP A 7 27.16 -8.03 5.11
CA ASP A 7 26.67 -9.29 5.67
C ASP A 7 25.67 -9.05 6.79
N PHE A 8 24.41 -9.45 6.53
CA PHE A 8 23.31 -9.40 7.47
C PHE A 8 23.63 -10.08 8.81
N TYR A 9 24.29 -11.25 8.78
CA TYR A 9 24.57 -12.03 10.00
C TYR A 9 25.66 -11.39 10.87
N SER A 10 26.43 -10.47 10.30
CA SER A 10 27.44 -9.69 11.01
C SER A 10 26.91 -8.38 11.61
N THR A 11 25.67 -7.99 11.28
CA THR A 11 25.02 -6.74 11.73
C THR A 11 24.74 -6.69 13.23
N HIS A 12 24.55 -5.48 13.75
CA HIS A 12 24.01 -5.29 15.09
C HIS A 12 22.56 -5.74 15.21
N LEU A 13 21.78 -5.60 14.12
CA LEU A 13 20.42 -6.09 14.04
C LEU A 13 20.37 -7.59 14.33
N TRP A 14 21.12 -8.41 13.61
CA TRP A 14 21.17 -9.86 13.82
C TRP A 14 21.53 -10.19 15.27
N LYS A 15 22.65 -9.63 15.77
CA LYS A 15 23.15 -9.88 17.13
C LYS A 15 22.14 -9.53 18.22
N LYS A 16 21.41 -8.42 18.07
CA LYS A 16 20.41 -7.97 19.06
C LYS A 16 19.07 -8.69 18.93
N CYS A 17 18.71 -9.09 17.72
CA CYS A 17 17.40 -9.66 17.41
C CYS A 17 17.46 -11.17 17.16
N THR A 18 18.55 -11.86 17.50
CA THR A 18 18.67 -13.32 17.34
C THR A 18 17.57 -14.04 18.12
N LYS A 19 17.30 -13.58 19.35
CA LYS A 19 16.19 -14.04 20.19
C LYS A 19 15.57 -12.84 20.91
N ILE A 20 14.25 -12.71 20.86
CA ILE A 20 13.51 -11.62 21.50
C ILE A 20 12.39 -12.22 22.33
N LEU A 21 12.32 -11.89 23.63
CA LEU A 21 11.17 -12.27 24.45
C LEU A 21 10.07 -11.21 24.31
N LEU A 22 8.97 -11.58 23.67
CA LEU A 22 7.79 -10.73 23.49
C LEU A 22 6.78 -11.02 24.61
N LEU A 23 6.34 -9.95 25.28
CA LEU A 23 5.34 -9.98 26.34
C LEU A 23 4.10 -9.23 25.84
N PHE A 24 3.00 -9.95 25.62
CA PHE A 24 1.76 -9.39 25.08
C PHE A 24 0.80 -9.01 26.20
N TYR A 25 0.23 -7.82 26.10
CA TYR A 25 -0.80 -7.31 26.99
C TYR A 25 -1.82 -6.49 26.19
N ASN A 26 -3.06 -6.42 26.67
CA ASN A 26 -4.13 -5.66 26.02
C ASN A 26 -4.27 -4.26 26.63
N GLY A 27 -3.66 -3.26 25.98
CA GLY A 27 -3.73 -1.86 26.42
C GLY A 27 -5.05 -1.15 26.09
N LEU A 28 -6.01 -1.82 25.45
CA LEU A 28 -7.29 -1.22 25.02
C LEU A 28 -8.41 -1.43 26.04
N ILE A 29 -8.15 -2.13 27.14
CA ILE A 29 -9.16 -2.33 28.19
C ILE A 29 -9.47 -0.97 28.84
N PRO A 30 -10.75 -0.50 28.79
CA PRO A 30 -11.11 0.80 29.36
C PRO A 30 -10.79 0.88 30.84
N ASN A 31 -10.41 2.08 31.30
CA ASN A 31 -10.13 2.40 32.70
C ASN A 31 -8.94 1.61 33.32
N GLN A 32 -8.06 1.03 32.52
CA GLN A 32 -6.81 0.42 32.98
C GLN A 32 -5.60 1.29 32.68
N THR A 33 -4.60 1.22 33.55
CA THR A 33 -3.27 1.80 33.38
C THR A 33 -2.24 0.69 33.16
N MET A 34 -1.01 1.07 32.80
CA MET A 34 0.09 0.11 32.60
C MET A 34 0.36 -0.81 33.82
N LYS A 35 0.00 -0.37 35.04
CA LYS A 35 0.13 -1.17 36.27
C LYS A 35 -0.91 -2.30 36.36
N ASP A 36 -2.03 -2.15 35.66
CA ASP A 36 -3.17 -3.06 35.70
C ASP A 36 -3.09 -4.12 34.59
N TYR A 37 -2.21 -3.91 33.60
CA TYR A 37 -2.07 -4.81 32.46
C TYR A 37 -1.51 -6.16 32.87
N VAL A 38 -2.25 -7.22 32.52
CA VAL A 38 -1.83 -8.60 32.68
C VAL A 38 -1.15 -9.07 31.40
N ILE A 39 -0.02 -9.75 31.54
CA ILE A 39 0.64 -10.41 30.41
C ILE A 39 -0.24 -11.59 30.00
N GLU A 40 -0.85 -11.48 28.83
CA GLU A 40 -1.73 -12.50 28.25
C GLU A 40 -0.93 -13.65 27.63
N LYS A 41 0.26 -13.34 27.10
CA LYS A 41 1.12 -14.31 26.44
C LYS A 41 2.58 -13.91 26.47
N ILE A 42 3.43 -14.92 26.61
CA ILE A 42 4.89 -14.81 26.48
C ILE A 42 5.28 -15.61 25.23
N PHE A 43 6.08 -15.02 24.36
CA PHE A 43 6.55 -15.67 23.14
C PHE A 43 8.04 -15.39 22.94
N LEU A 44 8.85 -16.44 22.80
CA LEU A 44 10.24 -16.29 22.38
C LEU A 44 10.28 -16.22 20.85
N TYR A 45 10.44 -15.01 20.33
CA TYR A 45 10.67 -14.80 18.91
C TYR A 45 12.09 -15.20 18.53
N GLU A 46 12.17 -16.05 17.52
CA GLU A 46 13.37 -16.37 16.76
C GLU A 46 13.03 -16.14 15.28
N TRP A 47 14.05 -15.93 14.45
CA TRP A 47 13.86 -15.75 13.03
C TRP A 47 13.22 -16.99 12.39
N PHE A 48 12.10 -16.80 11.69
CA PHE A 48 11.42 -17.87 10.98
C PHE A 48 12.16 -18.20 9.69
N GLU A 49 12.61 -19.45 9.53
CA GLU A 49 13.37 -19.87 8.35
C GLU A 49 12.62 -19.60 7.03
N GLU A 50 11.29 -19.77 7.03
CA GLU A 50 10.42 -19.49 5.88
C GLU A 50 10.47 -18.02 5.41
N ASP A 51 10.84 -17.08 6.30
CA ASP A 51 10.86 -15.65 6.01
C ASP A 51 12.26 -15.11 5.68
N MET A 52 13.31 -15.91 5.92
CA MET A 52 14.69 -15.44 5.81
C MET A 52 15.09 -15.00 4.40
N ALA A 53 14.58 -15.65 3.35
CA ALA A 53 14.88 -15.24 1.98
C ALA A 53 14.41 -13.80 1.70
N VAL A 54 13.24 -13.42 2.24
CA VAL A 54 12.68 -12.07 2.09
C VAL A 54 13.45 -11.06 2.95
N ILE A 55 13.80 -11.43 4.19
CA ILE A 55 14.56 -10.56 5.09
C ILE A 55 15.94 -10.23 4.52
N LEU A 56 16.63 -11.21 3.94
CA LEU A 56 17.93 -11.01 3.31
C LEU A 56 17.83 -10.16 2.05
N GLU A 57 16.79 -10.37 1.23
CA GLU A 57 16.51 -9.53 0.06
C GLU A 57 16.24 -8.07 0.46
N ASP A 58 15.43 -7.85 1.50
CA ASP A 58 15.12 -6.51 2.01
C ASP A 58 16.36 -5.80 2.55
N TYR A 59 17.17 -6.51 3.34
CA TYR A 59 18.44 -5.98 3.84
C TYR A 59 19.34 -5.56 2.68
N GLN A 60 19.51 -6.43 1.68
CA GLN A 60 20.34 -6.15 0.51
C GLN A 60 19.84 -4.92 -0.26
N LYS A 61 18.53 -4.81 -0.52
CA LYS A 61 17.93 -3.64 -1.20
C LYS A 61 18.22 -2.34 -0.46
N ILE A 62 18.05 -2.34 0.86
CA ILE A 62 18.27 -1.17 1.70
C ILE A 62 19.76 -0.80 1.74
N THR A 63 20.65 -1.78 1.92
CA THR A 63 22.09 -1.53 1.98
C THR A 63 22.66 -1.10 0.63
N ASP A 64 22.16 -1.62 -0.48
CA ASP A 64 22.53 -1.15 -1.83
C ASP A 64 22.12 0.30 -2.06
N LYS A 65 20.93 0.71 -1.59
CA LYS A 65 20.51 2.12 -1.67
C LYS A 65 21.44 3.03 -0.86
N ILE A 66 21.92 2.58 0.31
CA ILE A 66 22.93 3.29 1.10
C ILE A 66 24.26 3.36 0.36
N LYS A 67 24.78 2.23 -0.15
CA LYS A 67 26.05 2.14 -0.90
C LYS A 67 26.06 3.02 -2.14
N ASN A 68 24.90 3.21 -2.77
CA ASN A 68 24.72 4.11 -3.90
C ASN A 68 24.62 5.61 -3.51
N GLY A 69 24.84 5.98 -2.24
CA GLY A 69 24.76 7.36 -1.77
C GLY A 69 23.33 7.91 -1.65
N ARG A 70 22.34 7.02 -1.60
CA ARG A 70 20.90 7.34 -1.60
C ARG A 70 20.21 7.05 -0.28
N ALA A 71 20.94 7.07 0.84
CA ALA A 71 20.36 6.83 2.17
C ALA A 71 19.29 7.88 2.56
N HIS A 72 19.42 9.10 2.04
CA HIS A 72 18.43 10.17 2.19
C HIS A 72 17.08 9.87 1.51
N GLU A 73 17.06 8.95 0.55
CA GLU A 73 15.85 8.50 -0.17
C GLU A 73 15.21 7.24 0.45
N LEU A 74 15.79 6.70 1.52
CA LEU A 74 15.22 5.53 2.20
C LEU A 74 13.80 5.80 2.70
N SER A 75 12.96 4.78 2.70
CA SER A 75 11.60 4.80 3.23
C SER A 75 11.17 3.43 3.73
N GLU A 76 10.02 3.39 4.40
CA GLU A 76 9.44 2.12 4.89
C GLU A 76 9.08 1.14 3.76
N SER A 77 8.93 1.66 2.54
CA SER A 77 8.53 0.88 1.36
C SER A 77 9.67 0.11 0.70
N ASP A 78 10.92 0.41 1.05
CA ASP A 78 12.10 -0.27 0.49
C ASP A 78 12.13 -1.77 0.88
N GLY A 79 11.50 -2.12 2.00
CA GLY A 79 11.41 -3.48 2.53
C GLY A 79 10.03 -4.13 2.43
N ASN A 80 9.99 -5.46 2.33
CA ASN A 80 8.79 -6.28 2.44
C ASN A 80 8.47 -6.62 3.91
N TYR A 81 9.43 -7.17 4.66
CA TYR A 81 9.31 -7.61 6.06
C TYR A 81 10.28 -6.84 6.96
N LEU A 82 11.51 -6.61 6.50
CA LEU A 82 12.53 -5.81 7.19
C LEU A 82 12.62 -4.42 6.53
N SER A 83 12.60 -3.36 7.31
CA SER A 83 12.55 -1.97 6.85
C SER A 83 13.46 -1.07 7.70
N THR A 84 13.49 0.23 7.38
CA THR A 84 14.07 1.26 8.24
C THR A 84 13.08 2.39 8.55
N CYS A 85 12.76 2.60 9.84
CA CYS A 85 11.97 3.74 10.28
C CYS A 85 12.84 4.94 10.67
N THR A 86 12.28 6.15 10.55
CA THR A 86 12.94 7.36 11.03
C THR A 86 13.01 7.39 12.55
N LYS A 87 14.09 7.95 13.11
CA LYS A 87 14.33 8.04 14.55
C LYS A 87 14.78 9.44 14.92
N GLY A 88 13.98 10.13 15.72
CA GLY A 88 14.33 11.41 16.32
C GLY A 88 13.12 12.33 16.46
N ALA A 89 13.35 13.52 17.03
CA ALA A 89 12.31 14.52 17.28
C ALA A 89 11.86 15.27 15.99
N GLY A 90 12.35 14.86 14.81
CA GLY A 90 12.12 15.54 13.53
C GLY A 90 12.72 16.95 13.46
N LYS A 91 12.18 17.76 12.53
CA LYS A 91 12.57 19.17 12.30
C LYS A 91 14.06 19.37 12.01
N GLY A 92 14.68 18.42 11.32
CA GLY A 92 16.09 18.49 10.90
C GLY A 92 17.12 18.17 12.00
N LYS A 93 16.68 17.91 13.24
CA LYS A 93 17.58 17.56 14.37
C LYS A 93 18.09 16.11 14.29
N ASP A 94 17.45 15.33 13.46
CA ASP A 94 17.67 13.92 13.19
C ASP A 94 18.51 13.68 11.94
N LEU A 95 18.97 14.72 11.25
CA LEU A 95 19.85 14.57 10.08
C LEU A 95 21.24 14.05 10.47
N ARG A 96 21.79 13.15 9.66
CA ARG A 96 23.09 12.51 9.82
C ARG A 96 23.82 12.48 8.48
N GLN A 97 25.15 12.46 8.54
CA GLN A 97 25.97 12.15 7.37
C GLN A 97 25.76 10.69 6.96
N GLN A 98 25.80 10.43 5.66
CA GLN A 98 25.78 9.09 5.09
C GLN A 98 27.14 8.76 4.47
N PRO A 99 27.53 7.48 4.39
CA PRO A 99 28.91 7.09 4.03
C PRO A 99 29.31 7.42 2.58
N PHE A 100 28.36 7.47 1.64
CA PHE A 100 28.64 7.55 0.20
C PHE A 100 28.01 8.77 -0.51
N SER A 101 27.64 9.81 0.23
CA SER A 101 27.13 11.07 -0.33
C SER A 101 27.27 12.22 0.65
N HIS A 102 27.38 13.45 0.13
CA HIS A 102 27.41 14.67 0.94
C HIS A 102 26.01 15.11 1.41
N GLU A 103 24.95 14.60 0.79
CA GLU A 103 23.59 14.90 1.20
C GLU A 103 23.31 14.30 2.59
N LEU A 104 22.60 15.04 3.44
CA LEU A 104 22.25 14.53 4.77
C LEU A 104 21.04 13.60 4.69
N ALA A 105 21.07 12.52 5.44
CA ALA A 105 19.96 11.57 5.55
C ALA A 105 19.30 11.67 6.92
N LYS A 106 17.99 11.40 6.99
CA LYS A 106 17.30 11.23 8.29
C LYS A 106 17.91 10.05 9.04
N GLN A 107 18.11 10.21 10.35
CA GLN A 107 18.51 9.09 11.21
C GLN A 107 17.42 8.01 11.16
N ARG A 108 17.85 6.75 10.99
CA ARG A 108 16.95 5.60 10.94
C ARG A 108 17.36 4.50 11.90
N ALA A 109 16.41 3.60 12.16
CA ALA A 109 16.65 2.32 12.82
C ALA A 109 16.04 1.20 11.98
N TRP A 110 16.65 0.02 12.03
CA TRP A 110 16.04 -1.20 11.50
C TRP A 110 14.74 -1.52 12.22
N GLU A 111 13.77 -2.02 11.49
CA GLU A 111 12.49 -2.48 12.03
C GLU A 111 11.96 -3.70 11.29
N LEU A 112 11.22 -4.55 12.01
CA LEU A 112 10.29 -5.48 11.38
C LEU A 112 8.98 -4.72 11.15
N LYS A 113 8.46 -4.76 9.92
CA LYS A 113 7.25 -4.01 9.57
C LYS A 113 6.08 -4.40 10.45
N SER A 114 5.25 -3.41 10.76
CA SER A 114 4.06 -3.60 11.61
C SER A 114 3.13 -4.68 11.04
N SER A 115 2.92 -4.74 9.73
CA SER A 115 2.15 -5.78 9.05
C SER A 115 2.71 -7.19 9.27
N TYR A 116 4.03 -7.35 9.21
CA TYR A 116 4.70 -8.62 9.48
C TYR A 116 4.48 -9.03 10.94
N MET A 117 4.68 -8.11 11.88
CA MET A 117 4.44 -8.37 13.30
C MET A 117 2.98 -8.71 13.60
N THR A 118 2.02 -7.96 13.05
CA THR A 118 0.59 -8.23 13.16
C THR A 118 0.24 -9.61 12.61
N TYR A 119 0.80 -9.98 11.46
CA TYR A 119 0.60 -11.31 10.89
C TYR A 119 1.12 -12.41 11.83
N LEU A 120 2.35 -12.26 12.36
CA LEU A 120 2.91 -13.23 13.31
C LEU A 120 2.06 -13.35 14.58
N ILE A 121 1.64 -12.21 15.14
CA ILE A 121 0.76 -12.18 16.32
C ILE A 121 -0.53 -12.95 16.04
N ASN A 122 -1.19 -12.66 14.92
CA ASN A 122 -2.49 -13.24 14.61
C ASN A 122 -2.43 -14.71 14.19
N HIS A 123 -1.38 -15.15 13.48
CA HIS A 123 -1.36 -16.44 12.76
C HIS A 123 -0.24 -17.41 13.16
N LYS A 124 0.73 -16.96 13.97
CA LYS A 124 1.79 -17.84 14.50
C LYS A 124 1.77 -17.88 16.03
N ILE A 125 1.43 -16.76 16.67
CA ILE A 125 1.44 -16.62 18.12
C ILE A 125 0.07 -16.95 18.69
N PHE A 126 -0.98 -16.16 18.41
CA PHE A 126 -2.28 -16.33 19.05
C PHE A 126 -3.17 -17.36 18.38
N ASN A 127 -3.26 -17.37 17.05
CA ASN A 127 -3.95 -18.42 16.30
C ASN A 127 -2.93 -19.20 15.48
N GLN A 128 -3.15 -20.51 15.31
CA GLN A 128 -2.35 -21.36 14.43
C GLN A 128 -3.21 -21.73 13.22
N SER A 129 -3.64 -20.73 12.45
CA SER A 129 -4.47 -20.95 11.26
C SER A 129 -3.61 -20.90 10.00
N ASP A 130 -3.77 -21.91 9.16
CA ASP A 130 -3.09 -21.94 7.87
C ASP A 130 -3.78 -21.02 6.86
N GLN A 131 -2.99 -20.11 6.30
CA GLN A 131 -3.35 -19.30 5.14
C GLN A 131 -2.65 -19.82 3.88
N GLU A 132 -3.23 -19.56 2.72
CA GLU A 132 -2.64 -19.90 1.42
C GLU A 132 -1.31 -19.14 1.23
N SER A 133 -0.32 -19.79 0.61
CA SER A 133 1.01 -19.21 0.35
C SER A 133 1.27 -19.17 -1.14
N VAL A 134 1.85 -18.07 -1.63
CA VAL A 134 2.29 -17.96 -3.03
C VAL A 134 3.46 -18.89 -3.36
N LEU A 135 4.15 -19.37 -2.32
CA LEU A 135 5.28 -20.28 -2.37
C LEU A 135 4.88 -21.76 -2.26
N ALA A 136 3.61 -22.08 -1.98
CA ALA A 136 3.17 -23.45 -1.66
C ALA A 136 3.57 -24.51 -2.71
N ASN A 137 3.57 -24.14 -3.99
CA ASN A 137 3.93 -25.02 -5.12
C ASN A 137 5.34 -24.77 -5.65
N PHE A 138 6.12 -23.91 -5.01
CA PHE A 138 7.49 -23.61 -5.44
C PHE A 138 8.45 -24.64 -4.83
N ARG A 139 9.07 -25.45 -5.69
CA ARG A 139 10.10 -26.43 -5.32
C ARG A 139 11.39 -25.99 -6.00
N GLY A 140 12.29 -25.37 -5.26
CA GLY A 140 13.51 -24.78 -5.81
C GLY A 140 14.41 -24.16 -4.74
N GLU A 141 15.39 -23.39 -5.19
CA GLU A 141 16.32 -22.62 -4.34
C GLU A 141 15.57 -21.65 -3.39
N LYS A 142 16.25 -21.16 -2.35
CA LYS A 142 15.69 -20.18 -1.40
C LYS A 142 15.48 -18.81 -2.09
N LYS A 143 14.42 -18.69 -2.89
CA LYS A 143 13.97 -17.44 -3.52
C LYS A 143 12.96 -16.72 -2.64
N SER A 144 12.92 -15.39 -2.75
CA SER A 144 11.88 -14.60 -2.12
C SER A 144 10.54 -14.72 -2.87
N PHE A 145 9.44 -14.36 -2.22
CA PHE A 145 8.13 -14.42 -2.86
C PHE A 145 8.00 -13.44 -4.03
N THR A 146 8.71 -12.30 -4.00
CA THR A 146 8.69 -11.32 -5.09
C THR A 146 9.33 -11.89 -6.34
N GLU A 147 10.43 -12.65 -6.20
CA GLU A 147 11.08 -13.36 -7.31
C GLU A 147 10.17 -14.45 -7.88
N VAL A 148 9.58 -15.29 -7.04
CA VAL A 148 8.67 -16.37 -7.49
C VAL A 148 7.44 -15.82 -8.21
N VAL A 149 6.84 -14.75 -7.67
CA VAL A 149 5.71 -14.06 -8.30
C VAL A 149 6.12 -13.47 -9.65
N ALA A 150 7.30 -12.84 -9.72
CA ALA A 150 7.84 -12.30 -10.96
C ALA A 150 8.03 -13.37 -12.03
N GLU A 151 8.68 -14.48 -11.69
CA GLU A 151 8.94 -15.59 -12.62
C GLU A 151 7.64 -16.18 -13.16
N LYS A 152 6.68 -16.47 -12.29
CA LYS A 152 5.39 -17.03 -12.69
C LYS A 152 4.63 -16.09 -13.63
N ILE A 153 4.50 -14.81 -13.28
CA ILE A 153 3.75 -13.85 -14.10
C ILE A 153 4.48 -13.59 -15.41
N LEU A 154 5.78 -13.29 -15.36
CA LEU A 154 6.56 -12.89 -16.54
C LEU A 154 6.86 -14.05 -17.50
N SER A 155 6.66 -15.31 -17.10
CA SER A 155 6.65 -16.45 -18.04
C SER A 155 5.61 -16.33 -19.15
N TYR A 156 4.59 -15.48 -18.95
CA TYR A 156 3.53 -15.16 -19.90
C TYR A 156 3.68 -13.78 -20.55
N LYS A 157 4.85 -13.15 -20.43
CA LYS A 157 5.11 -11.86 -21.07
C LYS A 157 4.89 -11.96 -22.59
N GLY A 158 4.23 -10.96 -23.16
CA GLY A 158 3.88 -10.88 -24.58
C GLY A 158 2.53 -11.49 -24.95
N PHE A 159 1.91 -12.28 -24.08
CA PHE A 159 0.58 -12.84 -24.32
C PHE A 159 -0.49 -11.76 -24.18
N SER A 160 -1.46 -11.77 -25.08
CA SER A 160 -2.64 -10.91 -25.01
C SER A 160 -3.55 -11.29 -23.84
N GLU A 161 -4.35 -10.34 -23.38
CA GLU A 161 -5.37 -10.62 -22.36
C GLU A 161 -6.29 -11.77 -22.77
N GLN A 162 -6.67 -11.85 -24.05
CA GLN A 162 -7.58 -12.88 -24.54
C GLN A 162 -6.94 -14.27 -24.48
N GLU A 163 -5.70 -14.41 -24.96
CA GLU A 163 -4.97 -15.68 -24.87
C GLU A 163 -4.80 -16.15 -23.43
N LEU A 164 -4.57 -15.21 -22.50
CA LEU A 164 -4.46 -15.53 -21.08
C LEU A 164 -5.82 -15.90 -20.46
N TYR A 165 -6.89 -15.21 -20.81
CA TYR A 165 -8.23 -15.58 -20.36
C TYR A 165 -8.62 -16.99 -20.84
N ASP A 166 -8.31 -17.33 -22.08
CA ASP A 166 -8.61 -18.65 -22.64
C ASP A 166 -7.74 -19.73 -21.97
N ARG A 167 -6.43 -19.50 -21.86
CA ARG A 167 -5.48 -20.43 -21.23
C ARG A 167 -5.82 -20.73 -19.77
N PHE A 168 -6.26 -19.72 -19.02
CA PHE A 168 -6.58 -19.85 -17.60
C PHE A 168 -8.08 -19.98 -17.33
N GLU A 169 -8.91 -20.15 -18.36
CA GLU A 169 -10.36 -20.31 -18.23
C GLU A 169 -10.99 -19.19 -17.37
N VAL A 170 -10.65 -17.93 -17.67
CA VAL A 170 -11.18 -16.74 -16.98
C VAL A 170 -12.27 -16.12 -17.84
N ASN A 171 -13.47 -15.93 -17.28
CA ASN A 171 -14.54 -15.26 -18.00
C ASN A 171 -14.19 -13.77 -18.25
N PRO A 172 -14.02 -13.34 -19.53
CA PRO A 172 -13.64 -11.97 -19.85
C PRO A 172 -14.73 -10.94 -19.57
N LYS A 173 -15.94 -11.37 -19.21
CA LYS A 173 -17.06 -10.50 -18.80
C LYS A 173 -17.21 -10.36 -17.28
N ALA A 174 -16.47 -11.14 -16.49
CA ALA A 174 -16.59 -11.11 -15.04
C ALA A 174 -15.98 -9.83 -14.44
N LYS A 175 -16.63 -9.30 -13.39
CA LYS A 175 -16.05 -8.25 -12.55
C LYS A 175 -14.81 -8.82 -11.85
N GLY A 176 -13.68 -8.10 -11.90
CA GLY A 176 -12.43 -8.58 -11.29
C GLY A 176 -11.73 -9.72 -12.05
N LYS A 177 -12.04 -9.92 -13.33
CA LYS A 177 -11.39 -10.91 -14.21
C LYS A 177 -9.87 -10.82 -14.20
N ASN A 178 -9.30 -9.62 -14.15
CA ASN A 178 -7.85 -9.41 -14.19
C ASN A 178 -7.18 -9.91 -12.91
N SER A 179 -7.73 -9.58 -11.74
CA SER A 179 -7.26 -10.13 -10.47
C SER A 179 -7.39 -11.65 -10.44
N THR A 180 -8.50 -12.18 -10.98
CA THR A 180 -8.72 -13.63 -11.09
C THR A 180 -7.68 -14.30 -12.00
N LEU A 181 -7.33 -13.67 -13.12
CA LEU A 181 -6.29 -14.14 -14.01
C LEU A 181 -4.93 -14.24 -13.28
N ILE A 182 -4.51 -13.18 -12.57
CA ILE A 182 -3.22 -13.21 -11.86
C ILE A 182 -3.21 -14.30 -10.78
N ARG A 183 -4.32 -14.47 -10.04
CA ARG A 183 -4.42 -15.56 -9.05
C ARG A 183 -4.27 -16.94 -9.69
N LYS A 184 -4.92 -17.18 -10.84
CA LYS A 184 -4.78 -18.43 -11.58
C LYS A 184 -3.37 -18.65 -12.13
N ILE A 185 -2.71 -17.60 -12.65
CA ILE A 185 -1.29 -17.65 -13.07
C ILE A 185 -0.39 -18.08 -11.90
N LEU A 186 -0.66 -17.56 -10.70
CA LEU A 186 0.12 -17.89 -9.50
C LEU A 186 -0.20 -19.28 -8.91
N GLY A 187 -1.27 -19.93 -9.38
CA GLY A 187 -1.76 -21.21 -8.89
C GLY A 187 -2.51 -21.11 -7.56
N LEU A 188 -3.17 -19.97 -7.31
CA LEU A 188 -3.92 -19.70 -6.08
C LEU A 188 -5.41 -20.00 -6.22
N THR A 189 -5.99 -20.48 -5.14
CA THR A 189 -7.43 -20.76 -4.99
C THR A 189 -8.18 -19.59 -4.34
N GLY A 190 -7.52 -18.89 -3.42
CA GLY A 190 -8.04 -17.75 -2.68
C GLY A 190 -7.68 -16.41 -3.30
N ASP A 191 -7.80 -15.35 -2.50
CA ASP A 191 -7.41 -13.99 -2.86
C ASP A 191 -5.90 -13.79 -2.64
N LEU A 192 -5.19 -13.21 -3.62
CA LEU A 192 -3.74 -13.01 -3.54
C LEU A 192 -3.38 -12.12 -2.34
N ASP A 193 -4.17 -11.09 -2.09
CA ASP A 193 -3.96 -10.13 -1.01
C ASP A 193 -4.16 -10.76 0.39
N LYS A 194 -4.72 -11.98 0.47
CA LYS A 194 -4.89 -12.76 1.71
C LYS A 194 -3.82 -13.83 1.90
N THR A 195 -2.88 -13.97 0.98
CA THR A 195 -1.78 -14.93 1.13
C THR A 195 -0.83 -14.50 2.24
N LYS A 196 -0.13 -15.48 2.84
CA LYS A 196 0.82 -15.26 3.95
C LYS A 196 1.79 -14.12 3.63
N GLU A 197 2.39 -14.16 2.44
CA GLU A 197 3.44 -13.25 2.04
C GLU A 197 2.93 -11.83 1.76
N PHE A 198 1.76 -11.70 1.10
CA PHE A 198 1.17 -10.40 0.81
C PHE A 198 0.68 -9.70 2.09
N GLN A 199 0.13 -10.43 3.05
CA GLN A 199 -0.26 -9.88 4.33
C GLN A 199 0.95 -9.42 5.15
N LYS A 200 1.99 -10.26 5.26
CA LYS A 200 3.25 -9.90 5.91
C LYS A 200 3.86 -8.62 5.30
N ALA A 201 3.81 -8.49 3.97
CA ALA A 201 4.36 -7.35 3.23
C ALA A 201 3.44 -6.11 3.10
N ASN A 202 2.22 -6.16 3.65
CA ASN A 202 1.17 -5.16 3.43
C ASN A 202 0.95 -4.80 1.95
N MET A 203 0.90 -5.82 1.09
CA MET A 203 0.90 -5.67 -0.35
C MET A 203 -0.49 -5.90 -0.97
N ASN A 204 -0.85 -5.11 -1.98
CA ASN A 204 -2.04 -5.33 -2.81
C ASN A 204 -1.72 -5.47 -4.30
N LEU A 205 -2.53 -6.27 -5.00
CA LEU A 205 -2.48 -6.38 -6.45
C LEU A 205 -3.16 -5.19 -7.17
N ARG A 206 -2.48 -4.65 -8.18
CA ARG A 206 -3.03 -3.66 -9.12
C ARG A 206 -2.76 -4.08 -10.56
N VAL A 207 -3.76 -4.65 -11.21
CA VAL A 207 -3.66 -4.97 -12.65
C VAL A 207 -4.13 -3.77 -13.46
N ILE A 208 -3.23 -3.19 -14.24
CA ILE A 208 -3.48 -1.93 -14.95
C ILE A 208 -3.23 -2.08 -16.45
N ARG A 209 -4.03 -1.35 -17.24
CA ARG A 209 -3.83 -1.19 -18.67
C ARG A 209 -3.18 0.16 -18.96
N VAL A 210 -2.14 0.15 -19.78
CA VAL A 210 -1.42 1.35 -20.20
C VAL A 210 -1.42 1.46 -21.72
N ASP A 211 -1.34 2.70 -22.22
CA ASP A 211 -1.11 2.93 -23.65
C ASP A 211 0.34 2.65 -24.06
N LYS A 212 0.65 2.83 -25.35
CA LYS A 212 2.01 2.66 -25.90
C LYS A 212 3.10 3.49 -25.19
N ASN A 213 2.72 4.58 -24.52
CA ASN A 213 3.60 5.50 -23.79
C ASN A 213 3.59 5.24 -22.27
N ASN A 214 3.09 4.09 -21.81
CA ASN A 214 2.94 3.71 -20.41
C ASN A 214 1.92 4.56 -19.62
N LEU A 215 1.10 5.40 -20.27
CA LEU A 215 0.07 6.16 -19.55
C LEU A 215 -1.11 5.22 -19.22
N PRO A 216 -1.49 5.06 -17.94
CA PRO A 216 -2.66 4.27 -17.59
C PRO A 216 -3.94 4.82 -18.19
N LYS A 217 -4.87 3.92 -18.55
CA LYS A 217 -6.17 4.31 -19.11
C LYS A 217 -7.04 5.08 -18.11
N GLU A 218 -6.87 4.82 -16.82
CA GLU A 218 -7.65 5.42 -15.73
C GLU A 218 -6.80 5.77 -14.51
N ASP A 219 -7.30 6.69 -13.68
CA ASP A 219 -6.77 6.91 -12.34
C ASP A 219 -7.08 5.68 -11.47
N SER A 220 -6.25 5.37 -10.48
CA SER A 220 -6.44 4.20 -9.64
C SER A 220 -7.16 4.56 -8.34
N PRO A 221 -8.38 4.03 -8.08
CA PRO A 221 -9.11 4.32 -6.85
C PRO A 221 -8.56 3.56 -5.64
N PHE A 222 -8.65 4.17 -4.47
CA PHE A 222 -8.60 3.49 -3.18
C PHE A 222 -10.00 3.22 -2.64
N LYS A 223 -10.09 2.59 -1.46
CA LYS A 223 -11.36 2.32 -0.79
C LYS A 223 -12.10 3.63 -0.48
N THR A 224 -13.43 3.59 -0.53
CA THR A 224 -14.28 4.72 -0.13
C THR A 224 -14.09 5.03 1.34
N TYR A 225 -13.91 6.31 1.67
CA TYR A 225 -13.87 6.77 3.05
C TYR A 225 -15.27 7.19 3.53
N CYS A 226 -15.54 7.02 4.82
CA CYS A 226 -16.71 7.57 5.49
C CYS A 226 -16.45 9.04 5.86
N PHE A 227 -17.34 9.96 5.50
CA PHE A 227 -17.12 11.40 5.71
C PHE A 227 -16.98 11.75 7.19
N LYS A 228 -17.87 11.23 8.03
CA LYS A 228 -17.86 11.52 9.48
C LYS A 228 -16.63 10.93 10.18
N GLU A 229 -16.23 9.71 9.83
CA GLU A 229 -15.01 9.09 10.36
C GLU A 229 -13.76 9.88 9.94
N LEU A 230 -13.68 10.30 8.67
CA LEU A 230 -12.55 11.08 8.18
C LEU A 230 -12.46 12.46 8.83
N ALA A 231 -13.60 13.12 9.09
CA ALA A 231 -13.63 14.39 9.82
C ALA A 231 -13.24 14.24 11.30
N ALA A 232 -13.69 13.16 11.96
CA ALA A 232 -13.46 12.94 13.38
C ALA A 232 -12.02 12.49 13.70
N ASN A 233 -11.35 11.78 12.80
CA ASN A 233 -9.99 11.30 13.05
C ASN A 233 -8.93 12.39 12.75
N ASP A 234 -8.19 12.81 13.77
CA ASP A 234 -7.10 13.80 13.69
C ASP A 234 -5.69 13.18 13.75
N SER A 235 -5.59 11.86 13.95
CA SER A 235 -4.32 11.13 13.98
C SER A 235 -3.96 10.62 12.59
N TRP A 236 -2.80 11.06 12.09
CA TRP A 236 -2.29 10.63 10.79
C TRP A 236 -2.07 9.11 10.74
N GLU A 237 -1.39 8.55 11.73
CA GLU A 237 -0.99 7.14 11.79
C GLU A 237 -2.20 6.19 11.93
N SER A 238 -3.30 6.66 12.53
CA SER A 238 -4.55 5.90 12.59
C SER A 238 -5.48 6.18 11.40
N SER A 239 -5.13 7.13 10.53
CA SER A 239 -5.99 7.54 9.42
C SER A 239 -6.16 6.42 8.39
N HIS A 240 -7.32 6.42 7.72
CA HIS A 240 -7.54 5.54 6.56
C HIS A 240 -6.49 5.76 5.46
N VAL A 241 -6.01 7.00 5.25
CA VAL A 241 -5.00 7.30 4.24
C VAL A 241 -3.66 6.65 4.60
N TYR A 242 -3.23 6.72 5.86
CA TYR A 242 -1.99 6.07 6.27
C TYR A 242 -2.08 4.55 6.10
N ASN A 243 -3.13 3.94 6.64
CA ASN A 243 -3.28 2.48 6.71
C ASN A 243 -3.60 1.81 5.36
N GLU A 244 -4.43 2.45 4.52
CA GLU A 244 -4.92 1.85 3.27
C GLU A 244 -4.21 2.39 2.02
N ILE A 245 -3.34 3.39 2.16
CA ILE A 245 -2.70 4.06 1.02
C ILE A 245 -1.19 4.20 1.23
N TYR A 246 -0.76 5.01 2.20
CA TYR A 246 0.65 5.38 2.35
C TYR A 246 1.53 4.18 2.76
N ASN A 247 1.13 3.43 3.79
CA ASN A 247 1.90 2.29 4.30
C ASN A 247 1.72 1.02 3.45
N LYS A 248 0.96 1.09 2.35
CA LYS A 248 0.74 -0.06 1.48
C LYS A 248 1.80 -0.18 0.40
N ARG A 249 2.11 -1.43 0.08
CA ARG A 249 2.91 -1.80 -1.09
C ARG A 249 1.99 -2.35 -2.17
N PHE A 250 2.41 -2.26 -3.42
CA PHE A 250 1.63 -2.62 -4.58
C PHE A 250 2.45 -3.50 -5.51
N LEU A 251 1.84 -4.59 -5.95
CA LEU A 251 2.26 -5.30 -7.15
C LEU A 251 1.45 -4.75 -8.33
N PHE A 252 2.07 -3.92 -9.15
CA PHE A 252 1.52 -3.55 -10.45
C PHE A 252 1.78 -4.66 -11.46
N VAL A 253 0.73 -5.15 -12.11
CA VAL A 253 0.83 -6.02 -13.29
C VAL A 253 0.33 -5.24 -14.50
N ILE A 254 1.20 -5.06 -15.49
CA ILE A 254 1.03 -4.06 -16.54
C ILE A 254 0.68 -4.76 -17.85
N PHE A 255 -0.49 -4.41 -18.38
CA PHE A 255 -0.94 -4.78 -19.71
C PHE A 255 -0.78 -3.59 -20.65
N LYS A 256 0.12 -3.69 -21.63
CA LYS A 256 0.47 -2.59 -22.53
C LYS A 256 -0.23 -2.71 -23.87
N GLU A 257 -0.80 -1.61 -24.34
CA GLU A 257 -1.40 -1.52 -25.67
C GLU A 257 -0.30 -1.56 -26.74
N ILE A 258 -0.31 -2.59 -27.59
CA ILE A 258 0.61 -2.73 -28.73
C ILE A 258 -0.06 -2.35 -30.06
N GLU A 259 -1.37 -2.56 -30.16
CA GLU A 259 -2.23 -2.14 -31.28
C GLU A 259 -3.56 -1.64 -30.72
N PRO A 260 -4.39 -0.90 -31.48
CA PRO A 260 -5.65 -0.38 -30.97
C PRO A 260 -6.51 -1.46 -30.29
N LYS A 261 -6.73 -1.30 -28.98
CA LYS A 261 -7.48 -2.23 -28.11
C LYS A 261 -6.83 -3.62 -27.89
N LEU A 262 -5.63 -3.87 -28.38
CA LEU A 262 -4.86 -5.09 -28.12
C LEU A 262 -3.83 -4.84 -27.02
N PHE A 263 -4.06 -5.45 -25.85
CA PHE A 263 -3.18 -5.33 -24.69
C PHE A 263 -2.48 -6.66 -24.41
N VAL A 264 -1.17 -6.60 -24.18
CA VAL A 264 -0.34 -7.76 -23.83
C VAL A 264 0.28 -7.59 -22.45
N LEU A 265 0.50 -8.70 -21.74
CA LEU A 265 1.24 -8.68 -20.48
C LEU A 265 2.68 -8.24 -20.75
N ASP A 266 3.08 -7.09 -20.22
CA ASP A 266 4.36 -6.46 -20.57
C ASP A 266 5.40 -6.56 -19.44
N SER A 267 4.99 -6.19 -18.24
CA SER A 267 5.88 -6.04 -17.10
C SER A 267 5.12 -6.12 -15.78
N ILE A 268 5.88 -6.21 -14.68
CA ILE A 268 5.36 -6.02 -13.33
C ILE A 268 6.24 -5.01 -12.58
N LYS A 269 5.70 -4.42 -11.52
CA LYS A 269 6.46 -3.53 -10.63
C LYS A 269 5.99 -3.67 -9.18
N PHE A 270 6.92 -3.97 -8.29
CA PHE A 270 6.70 -3.86 -6.84
C PHE A 270 7.03 -2.45 -6.39
N TRP A 271 6.10 -1.77 -5.73
CA TRP A 271 6.29 -0.36 -5.38
C TRP A 271 5.48 0.04 -4.14
N GLY A 272 5.97 0.99 -3.36
CA GLY A 272 5.23 1.66 -2.28
C GLY A 272 5.60 3.14 -2.22
N PHE A 273 4.91 3.92 -1.39
CA PHE A 273 5.21 5.35 -1.26
C PHE A 273 6.54 5.59 -0.53
N GLN A 274 7.36 6.50 -1.05
CA GLN A 274 8.59 6.96 -0.40
C GLN A 274 8.30 8.12 0.57
N ASP A 275 9.24 8.35 1.50
CA ASP A 275 9.11 9.40 2.51
C ASP A 275 9.00 10.80 1.90
N ARG A 276 9.55 11.02 0.70
CA ARG A 276 9.47 12.30 -0.01
C ARG A 276 8.06 12.64 -0.53
N GLN A 277 7.14 11.67 -0.61
CA GLN A 277 5.73 11.96 -0.91
C GLN A 277 4.89 12.21 0.36
N LEU A 278 5.41 11.90 1.56
CA LEU A 278 4.64 11.92 2.81
C LEU A 278 3.94 13.27 3.04
N GLU A 279 4.69 14.37 2.90
CA GLU A 279 4.16 15.72 3.17
C GLU A 279 2.98 16.08 2.27
N GLU A 280 3.06 15.77 0.97
CA GLU A 280 1.97 16.04 0.03
C GLU A 280 0.75 15.17 0.30
N ILE A 281 0.94 13.89 0.64
CA ILE A 281 -0.16 12.97 0.97
C ILE A 281 -0.85 13.41 2.26
N GLN A 282 -0.08 13.76 3.29
CA GLN A 282 -0.59 14.32 4.54
C GLN A 282 -1.36 15.61 4.31
N ARG A 283 -0.83 16.52 3.47
CA ARG A 283 -1.49 17.77 3.11
C ARG A 283 -2.85 17.52 2.46
N VAL A 284 -2.94 16.62 1.48
CA VAL A 284 -4.20 16.29 0.79
C VAL A 284 -5.20 15.65 1.74
N TRP A 285 -4.75 14.77 2.63
CA TRP A 285 -5.60 14.19 3.67
C TRP A 285 -6.16 15.26 4.61
N GLN A 286 -5.29 16.14 5.14
CA GLN A 286 -5.68 17.22 6.05
C GLN A 286 -6.62 18.22 5.38
N GLU A 287 -6.36 18.60 4.12
CA GLU A 287 -7.22 19.48 3.33
C GLU A 287 -8.61 18.85 3.13
N THR A 288 -8.66 17.57 2.77
CA THR A 288 -9.93 16.84 2.59
C THR A 288 -10.72 16.78 3.90
N ARG A 289 -10.04 16.48 5.01
CA ARG A 289 -10.62 16.48 6.36
C ARG A 289 -11.20 17.84 6.72
N GLN A 290 -10.42 18.91 6.52
CA GLN A 290 -10.83 20.27 6.84
C GLN A 290 -12.06 20.70 6.02
N ILE A 291 -12.10 20.38 4.72
CA ILE A 291 -13.26 20.66 3.85
C ILE A 291 -14.53 19.98 4.35
N ILE A 292 -14.43 18.75 4.86
CA ILE A 292 -15.59 18.03 5.39
C ILE A 292 -16.05 18.64 6.71
N SER A 293 -15.11 18.97 7.60
CA SER A 293 -15.41 19.57 8.91
C SER A 293 -16.00 20.97 8.79
N ASP A 294 -15.50 21.80 7.86
CA ASP A 294 -15.99 23.18 7.67
C ASP A 294 -17.29 23.26 6.86
N GLY A 295 -17.68 22.15 6.22
CA GLY A 295 -18.83 22.07 5.35
C GLY A 295 -18.46 22.09 3.86
N VAL A 296 -18.78 21.00 3.18
CA VAL A 296 -18.49 20.83 1.75
C VAL A 296 -19.27 21.84 0.92
N LYS A 297 -18.57 22.56 0.04
CA LYS A 297 -19.18 23.51 -0.89
C LYS A 297 -19.64 22.77 -2.14
N LEU A 298 -20.94 22.82 -2.41
CA LEU A 298 -21.55 22.25 -3.60
C LEU A 298 -21.90 23.38 -4.57
N THR A 299 -21.44 23.27 -5.81
CA THR A 299 -21.77 24.22 -6.89
C THR A 299 -22.56 23.50 -7.95
N GLN A 300 -23.83 23.88 -8.13
CA GLN A 300 -24.71 23.32 -9.14
C GLN A 300 -24.61 24.12 -10.45
N ASN A 301 -24.45 23.40 -11.56
CA ASN A 301 -24.56 23.93 -12.91
C ASN A 301 -25.47 23.01 -13.74
N GLY A 302 -26.75 23.39 -13.85
CA GLY A 302 -27.80 22.53 -14.40
C GLY A 302 -27.95 21.24 -13.60
N ASN A 303 -27.77 20.10 -14.27
CA ASN A 303 -27.85 18.76 -13.65
C ASN A 303 -26.50 18.25 -13.12
N LYS A 304 -25.44 19.07 -13.16
CA LYS A 304 -24.11 18.72 -12.64
C LYS A 304 -23.85 19.45 -11.34
N VAL A 305 -23.16 18.77 -10.43
CA VAL A 305 -22.77 19.30 -9.13
C VAL A 305 -21.29 19.02 -8.95
N SER A 306 -20.53 20.04 -8.57
CA SER A 306 -19.11 19.92 -8.21
C SER A 306 -18.88 20.24 -6.74
N THR A 307 -17.85 19.63 -6.18
CA THR A 307 -17.38 19.85 -4.80
C THR A 307 -16.08 20.65 -4.80
N ASN A 308 -15.74 21.29 -3.68
CA ASN A 308 -14.44 21.94 -3.46
C ASN A 308 -13.30 20.98 -3.04
N PHE A 309 -13.51 19.67 -3.16
CA PHE A 309 -12.52 18.64 -2.84
C PHE A 309 -11.24 18.70 -3.69
N PRO A 310 -10.06 18.29 -3.15
CA PRO A 310 -8.80 18.23 -3.88
C PRO A 310 -8.87 17.51 -5.23
N GLN A 311 -8.56 18.23 -6.31
CA GLN A 311 -8.61 17.73 -7.70
C GLN A 311 -7.23 17.37 -8.24
N SER A 312 -7.17 16.40 -9.17
CA SER A 312 -5.91 15.90 -9.77
C SER A 312 -5.12 16.94 -10.60
N ARG A 313 -5.75 18.06 -10.96
CA ARG A 313 -5.06 19.17 -11.67
C ARG A 313 -4.00 19.84 -10.79
N ILE A 314 -4.28 19.96 -9.49
CA ILE A 314 -3.41 20.61 -8.50
C ILE A 314 -2.64 19.53 -7.73
N ASN A 315 -3.34 18.48 -7.30
CA ASN A 315 -2.79 17.44 -6.43
C ASN A 315 -2.29 16.26 -7.28
N ARG A 316 -0.97 16.16 -7.44
CA ARG A 316 -0.35 15.26 -8.43
C ARG A 316 -0.13 13.83 -7.94
N ILE A 317 -0.06 13.62 -6.62
CA ILE A 317 0.25 12.31 -6.02
C ILE A 317 -1.04 11.60 -5.54
N LEU A 318 -1.91 12.35 -4.88
CA LEU A 318 -3.18 11.86 -4.35
C LEU A 318 -4.24 12.94 -4.51
N PHE A 319 -5.47 12.56 -4.81
CA PHE A 319 -6.60 13.49 -4.88
C PHE A 319 -7.89 12.78 -4.50
N THR A 320 -9.01 13.50 -4.41
CA THR A 320 -10.32 12.90 -4.14
C THR A 320 -11.25 13.00 -5.34
N LYS A 321 -11.98 11.92 -5.56
CA LYS A 321 -12.93 11.77 -6.66
C LYS A 321 -14.01 10.77 -6.27
N LEU A 322 -15.16 10.95 -6.90
CA LEU A 322 -16.33 10.08 -6.82
C LEU A 322 -15.96 8.62 -7.09
N HIS A 323 -16.50 7.70 -6.30
CA HIS A 323 -16.32 6.26 -6.52
C HIS A 323 -17.39 5.67 -7.46
N ALA A 324 -18.58 6.27 -7.48
CA ALA A 324 -19.72 5.80 -8.28
C ALA A 324 -19.74 6.43 -9.68
N THR A 325 -20.34 5.73 -10.64
CA THR A 325 -20.55 6.22 -12.01
C THR A 325 -21.58 7.36 -12.06
N ASN A 326 -22.65 7.24 -11.28
CA ASN A 326 -23.72 8.23 -11.21
C ASN A 326 -23.58 9.05 -9.93
N THR A 327 -23.84 10.34 -10.04
CA THR A 327 -23.85 11.24 -8.89
C THR A 327 -25.24 11.39 -8.31
N TYR A 328 -25.31 11.67 -7.01
CA TYR A 328 -26.50 12.02 -6.26
C TYR A 328 -26.08 12.91 -5.09
N TYR A 329 -26.60 14.14 -5.06
CA TYR A 329 -26.21 15.17 -4.09
C TYR A 329 -27.44 15.87 -3.53
N GLU A 330 -27.50 15.97 -2.21
CA GLU A 330 -28.44 16.79 -1.48
C GLU A 330 -27.93 18.24 -1.43
N ILE A 331 -28.47 19.10 -2.29
CA ILE A 331 -28.05 20.51 -2.37
C ILE A 331 -28.70 21.33 -1.25
N GLU A 332 -29.97 21.03 -0.98
CA GLU A 332 -30.77 21.52 0.14
C GLU A 332 -31.46 20.32 0.79
N LYS A 333 -31.86 20.43 2.05
CA LYS A 333 -32.51 19.34 2.79
C LYS A 333 -33.71 18.77 2.00
N GLY A 334 -33.64 17.49 1.65
CA GLY A 334 -34.65 16.78 0.86
C GLY A 334 -34.63 17.04 -0.66
N LYS A 335 -33.76 17.92 -1.17
CA LYS A 335 -33.64 18.22 -2.61
C LYS A 335 -32.36 17.62 -3.19
N PHE A 336 -32.53 16.60 -4.01
CA PHE A 336 -31.44 15.87 -4.62
C PHE A 336 -31.25 16.21 -6.10
N VAL A 337 -29.99 16.27 -6.52
CA VAL A 337 -29.58 16.46 -7.92
C VAL A 337 -28.66 15.31 -8.33
N GLY A 338 -29.01 14.66 -9.45
CA GLY A 338 -28.22 13.58 -10.04
C GLY A 338 -29.04 12.38 -10.46
N LYS A 339 -28.37 11.33 -10.93
CA LYS A 339 -28.97 10.08 -11.43
C LYS A 339 -28.62 8.84 -10.58
N GLY A 340 -27.83 9.03 -9.52
CA GLY A 340 -27.50 7.98 -8.58
C GLY A 340 -28.64 7.73 -7.60
N SER A 341 -28.36 6.93 -6.59
CA SER A 341 -29.32 6.54 -5.56
C SER A 341 -28.80 6.83 -4.15
N LEU A 342 -29.67 6.72 -3.14
CA LEU A 342 -29.26 6.93 -1.75
C LEU A 342 -28.16 5.95 -1.30
N SER A 343 -28.12 4.71 -1.82
CA SER A 343 -27.09 3.72 -1.46
C SER A 343 -25.68 4.12 -1.94
N ASP A 344 -25.60 4.99 -2.94
CA ASP A 344 -24.36 5.53 -3.49
C ASP A 344 -23.85 6.75 -2.71
N THR A 345 -24.61 7.22 -1.72
CA THR A 345 -24.29 8.39 -0.90
C THR A 345 -23.80 8.01 0.49
N ASP A 346 -23.08 8.95 1.09
CA ASP A 346 -22.73 8.96 2.51
C ASP A 346 -23.08 10.33 3.10
N GLU A 347 -23.23 10.37 4.42
CA GLU A 347 -23.73 11.54 5.15
C GLU A 347 -22.58 12.42 5.63
N LEU A 348 -22.64 13.71 5.30
CA LEU A 348 -21.71 14.73 5.79
C LEU A 348 -21.98 15.04 7.29
N PRO A 349 -21.02 15.68 8.00
CA PRO A 349 -21.24 16.12 9.37
C PRO A 349 -22.44 17.05 9.55
N ASP A 350 -22.80 17.83 8.53
CA ASP A 350 -23.95 18.74 8.53
C ASP A 350 -25.30 18.07 8.19
N GLY A 351 -25.31 16.75 8.00
CA GLY A 351 -26.49 15.94 7.72
C GLY A 351 -26.88 15.83 6.25
N ARG A 352 -26.27 16.61 5.34
CA ARG A 352 -26.51 16.45 3.90
C ARG A 352 -25.89 15.16 3.38
N ARG A 353 -26.51 14.55 2.37
CA ARG A 353 -25.97 13.37 1.69
C ARG A 353 -25.34 13.70 0.35
N ILE A 354 -24.11 13.24 0.14
CA ILE A 354 -23.42 13.35 -1.13
C ILE A 354 -22.88 12.00 -1.58
N THR A 355 -22.63 11.85 -2.88
CA THR A 355 -22.07 10.60 -3.44
C THR A 355 -20.76 10.24 -2.74
N LYS A 356 -20.55 8.95 -2.48
CA LYS A 356 -19.32 8.44 -1.85
C LYS A 356 -18.09 8.83 -2.66
N HIS A 357 -17.07 9.29 -1.94
CA HIS A 357 -15.78 9.64 -2.50
C HIS A 357 -14.71 8.62 -2.08
N SER A 358 -13.61 8.61 -2.82
CA SER A 358 -12.40 7.89 -2.47
C SER A 358 -11.21 8.79 -2.71
N PHE A 359 -10.07 8.45 -2.11
CA PHE A 359 -8.81 8.94 -2.62
C PHE A 359 -8.44 8.16 -3.88
N TRP A 360 -7.70 8.80 -4.78
CA TRP A 360 -7.28 8.24 -6.05
C TRP A 360 -5.83 8.60 -6.32
N MET A 361 -5.10 7.65 -6.91
CA MET A 361 -3.77 7.88 -7.45
C MET A 361 -3.91 8.36 -8.91
N PRO A 362 -3.45 9.57 -9.25
CA PRO A 362 -3.55 10.07 -10.62
C PRO A 362 -2.78 9.19 -11.60
N LYS A 363 -3.35 8.95 -12.79
CA LYS A 363 -2.68 8.14 -13.84
C LYS A 363 -1.32 8.68 -14.25
N LYS A 364 -1.11 10.00 -14.18
CA LYS A 364 0.18 10.63 -14.49
C LYS A 364 1.26 10.26 -13.47
N PHE A 365 0.90 10.20 -12.19
CA PHE A 365 1.81 9.77 -11.15
C PHE A 365 2.08 8.26 -11.21
N ILE A 366 1.07 7.45 -11.52
CA ILE A 366 1.30 6.03 -11.83
C ILE A 366 2.28 5.89 -13.00
N LYS A 367 2.14 6.68 -14.07
CA LYS A 367 3.11 6.66 -15.18
C LYS A 367 4.54 6.95 -14.70
N GLU A 368 4.74 7.97 -13.87
CA GLU A 368 6.06 8.29 -13.30
C GLU A 368 6.62 7.14 -12.46
N ILE A 369 5.77 6.44 -11.71
CA ILE A 369 6.14 5.21 -10.99
C ILE A 369 6.62 4.16 -11.99
N LEU A 370 5.85 3.88 -13.04
CA LEU A 370 6.20 2.88 -14.05
C LEU A 370 7.48 3.22 -14.82
N ASP A 371 7.76 4.51 -15.03
CA ASP A 371 8.97 4.99 -15.69
C ASP A 371 10.23 4.94 -14.79
N GLY A 372 10.09 4.62 -13.50
CA GLY A 372 11.22 4.49 -12.57
C GLY A 372 11.64 5.79 -11.88
N ASN A 373 10.82 6.85 -11.97
CA ASN A 373 11.14 8.14 -11.34
C ASN A 373 11.12 8.08 -9.79
N TRP A 374 10.64 6.98 -9.22
CA TRP A 374 10.37 6.80 -7.79
C TRP A 374 10.97 5.50 -7.23
N ASP A 375 12.13 5.05 -7.75
CA ASP A 375 12.83 3.83 -7.32
C ASP A 375 14.00 4.09 -6.34
#